data_AF-R5DMW2-F1
#
_entry.id   AF-R5DMW2-F1
#
_cell.length_a   1.000
_cell.length_b   1.000
_cell.length_c   1.000
_cell.angle_alpha   90.00
_cell.angle_beta   90.00
_cell.angle_gamma   90.00
#
_symmetry.space_group_name_H-M   'P 1'
#
loop_
_entity.id
_entity.type
_entity.pdbx_description
1 polymer ?
#
loop_
_entity_poly.entity_id
_entity_poly.type
_entity_poly.pdbx_seq_one_letter_code
_entity_poly.pdbx_strand_id
1 'polypeptide(L)'
;MKSGIKYVDGMDLHGVIKAGLEDFELEYIGCKSADMILENGGNIDGIAISLCDFTDKGFLKENASQIFRDAMSVADRYNAYIVIDTENVKKASVLEQIIDECVNEIAASDVNVFIENGYTDDNGRFYHNDYSEGSRLVELTDKLNLLAGCDKFGICINVGHANLLGINVRDMVRVCGKKTGIMHINDNDGKGDYHQMPYTFTTGRGLLSTDWGNIIGDLSRTGFDGRFVFNVEGTFKRTPAKLHKSMAELLEAMYEEWIESCFKTEEYLADDGKKIILFGAGRMALNYMQNWGDKYPPAFLVDNNSEIQGQERWGIPVKSPDEILNVPESERNVWICNMYYDAIGAQLDSMGVEYRCYWDHYYM
;
A
#
# COMPACT_ATOMS: atom_id res chain seq x y z
N MET A 1 2.16 6.22 8.43
CA MET A 1 1.37 5.73 7.29
C MET A 1 -0.10 5.98 7.56
N LYS A 2 -0.86 6.21 6.49
CA LYS A 2 -2.31 6.44 6.52
C LYS A 2 -2.96 5.64 5.39
N SER A 3 -4.17 5.15 5.62
CA SER A 3 -5.09 4.69 4.58
C SER A 3 -6.00 5.83 4.14
N GLY A 4 -6.41 5.78 2.88
CA GLY A 4 -7.40 6.66 2.30
C GLY A 4 -8.16 5.96 1.18
N ILE A 5 -9.14 6.62 0.59
CA ILE A 5 -9.96 6.07 -0.49
C ILE A 5 -10.21 7.10 -1.58
N LYS A 6 -10.19 6.66 -2.83
CA LYS A 6 -10.64 7.51 -3.94
C LYS A 6 -12.16 7.68 -3.89
N TYR A 7 -12.63 8.91 -3.89
CA TYR A 7 -14.06 9.19 -3.84
C TYR A 7 -14.78 8.65 -5.08
N VAL A 8 -16.00 8.15 -4.88
CA VAL A 8 -16.87 7.63 -5.93
C VAL A 8 -18.25 8.27 -5.80
N ASP A 9 -18.78 8.80 -6.91
CA ASP A 9 -20.13 9.34 -6.95
C ASP A 9 -21.16 8.29 -6.49
N GLY A 10 -22.00 8.67 -5.51
CA GLY A 10 -23.00 7.78 -4.92
C GLY A 10 -22.48 6.85 -3.81
N MET A 11 -21.23 7.01 -3.38
CA MET A 11 -20.68 6.36 -2.19
C MET A 11 -21.48 6.74 -0.93
N ASP A 12 -21.66 5.78 -0.01
CA ASP A 12 -22.28 6.06 1.30
C ASP A 12 -21.19 6.63 2.21
N LEU A 13 -21.00 7.95 2.14
CA LEU A 13 -19.93 8.63 2.87
C LEU A 13 -19.99 8.38 4.38
N HIS A 14 -21.18 8.46 4.98
CA HIS A 14 -21.35 8.19 6.41
C HIS A 14 -20.92 6.77 6.77
N GLY A 15 -21.31 5.78 5.94
CA GLY A 15 -20.91 4.39 6.11
C GLY A 15 -19.40 4.17 5.99
N VAL A 16 -18.76 4.78 4.99
CA VAL A 16 -17.32 4.66 4.71
C VAL A 16 -16.48 5.32 5.80
N ILE A 17 -16.82 6.55 6.20
CA ILE A 17 -16.12 7.26 7.30
C ILE A 17 -16.27 6.49 8.61
N LYS A 18 -17.47 5.98 8.91
CA LYS A 18 -17.70 5.16 10.11
C LYS A 18 -16.90 3.85 10.11
N ALA A 19 -16.51 3.35 8.94
CA ALA A 19 -15.68 2.16 8.82
C ALA A 19 -14.18 2.43 9.09
N GLY A 20 -13.75 3.70 9.10
CA GLY A 20 -12.35 4.11 9.35
C GLY A 20 -11.70 4.88 8.19
N LEU A 21 -12.31 4.87 7.00
CA LEU A 21 -11.80 5.57 5.82
C LEU A 21 -12.30 7.01 5.79
N GLU A 22 -11.56 7.91 6.44
CA GLU A 22 -11.89 9.34 6.52
C GLU A 22 -11.08 10.23 5.57
N ASP A 23 -9.92 9.78 5.07
CA ASP A 23 -9.07 10.54 4.16
C ASP A 23 -9.43 10.22 2.69
N PHE A 24 -9.89 11.21 1.93
CA PHE A 24 -10.36 11.05 0.55
C PHE A 24 -9.40 11.65 -0.48
N GLU A 25 -9.20 10.92 -1.57
CA GLU A 25 -8.65 11.45 -2.81
C GLU A 25 -9.78 11.83 -3.77
N LEU A 26 -9.75 13.05 -4.30
CA LEU A 26 -10.75 13.61 -5.20
C LEU A 26 -10.18 13.81 -6.61
N GLU A 27 -10.93 13.39 -7.62
CA GLU A 27 -10.72 13.90 -8.97
C GLU A 27 -10.89 15.42 -8.98
N TYR A 28 -9.98 16.13 -9.66
CA TYR A 28 -9.98 17.59 -9.74
C TYR A 28 -11.32 18.14 -10.27
N ILE A 29 -11.92 17.46 -11.25
CA ILE A 29 -13.24 17.80 -11.80
C ILE A 29 -14.38 17.55 -10.78
N GLY A 30 -14.15 16.67 -9.80
CA GLY A 30 -15.05 16.24 -8.74
C GLY A 30 -14.97 17.06 -7.45
N CYS A 31 -14.14 18.11 -7.35
CA CYS A 31 -14.01 18.95 -6.15
C CYS A 31 -15.32 19.59 -5.65
N LYS A 32 -16.41 19.49 -6.42
CA LYS A 32 -17.78 19.78 -5.99
C LYS A 32 -18.25 18.90 -4.83
N SER A 33 -17.69 17.70 -4.70
CA SER A 33 -17.99 16.75 -3.63
C SER A 33 -17.20 17.02 -2.35
N ALA A 34 -16.24 17.96 -2.37
CA ALA A 34 -15.42 18.29 -1.21
C ALA A 34 -16.27 18.77 -0.03
N ASP A 35 -17.18 19.72 -0.26
CA ASP A 35 -18.07 20.24 0.79
C ASP A 35 -18.90 19.11 1.42
N MET A 36 -19.45 18.21 0.59
CA MET A 36 -20.22 17.07 1.07
C MET A 36 -19.38 16.10 1.92
N ILE A 37 -18.13 15.83 1.53
CA ILE A 37 -17.23 14.97 2.32
C ILE A 37 -16.92 15.61 3.67
N LEU A 38 -16.57 16.91 3.66
CA LEU A 38 -16.26 17.67 4.86
C LEU A 38 -17.47 17.74 5.80
N GLU A 39 -18.68 17.96 5.27
CA GLU A 39 -19.94 17.97 6.04
C GLU A 39 -20.26 16.61 6.69
N ASN A 40 -19.81 15.51 6.08
CA ASN A 40 -19.94 14.16 6.65
C ASN A 40 -18.79 13.79 7.62
N GLY A 41 -17.81 14.69 7.81
CA GLY A 41 -16.68 14.51 8.72
C GLY A 41 -15.46 13.83 8.10
N GLY A 42 -15.38 13.73 6.77
CA GLY A 42 -14.17 13.27 6.06
C GLY A 42 -13.19 14.40 5.80
N ASN A 43 -11.98 14.06 5.34
CA ASN A 43 -10.91 14.96 4.98
C ASN A 43 -10.59 14.85 3.48
N ILE A 44 -10.13 15.94 2.88
CA ILE A 44 -9.55 15.90 1.53
C ILE A 44 -8.04 15.81 1.68
N ASP A 45 -7.48 14.65 1.35
CA ASP A 45 -6.06 14.36 1.54
C ASP A 45 -5.29 14.36 0.20
N GLY A 46 -6.00 14.10 -0.92
CA GLY A 46 -5.42 14.08 -2.26
C GLY A 46 -6.32 14.69 -3.33
N ILE A 47 -5.70 15.28 -4.36
CA ILE A 47 -6.34 15.71 -5.60
C ILE A 47 -5.74 14.94 -6.78
N ALA A 48 -6.52 14.09 -7.43
CA ALA A 48 -6.13 13.40 -8.66
C ALA A 48 -6.43 14.27 -9.88
N ILE A 49 -5.52 14.29 -10.85
CA ILE A 49 -5.70 14.98 -12.11
C ILE A 49 -5.27 14.04 -13.25
N SER A 50 -6.15 13.82 -14.22
CA SER A 50 -5.80 13.03 -15.40
C SER A 50 -4.99 13.86 -16.39
N LEU A 51 -3.79 13.40 -16.73
CA LEU A 51 -2.92 14.06 -17.70
C LEU A 51 -3.57 14.11 -19.11
N CYS A 52 -4.51 13.21 -19.38
CA CYS A 52 -5.34 13.27 -20.58
C CYS A 52 -6.11 14.59 -20.69
N ASP A 53 -6.54 15.19 -19.58
CA ASP A 53 -7.29 16.46 -19.58
C ASP A 53 -6.45 17.65 -20.06
N PHE A 54 -5.13 17.51 -20.07
CA PHE A 54 -4.19 18.52 -20.54
C PHE A 54 -3.92 18.41 -22.04
N THR A 55 -4.36 17.33 -22.69
CA THR A 55 -4.02 17.05 -24.08
C THR A 55 -5.25 17.01 -24.99
N ASP A 56 -5.08 17.48 -26.23
CA ASP A 56 -6.01 17.26 -27.33
C ASP A 56 -5.24 16.61 -28.49
N LYS A 57 -5.65 15.41 -28.91
CA LYS A 57 -4.99 14.60 -29.96
C LYS A 57 -3.48 14.42 -29.73
N GLY A 58 -3.06 14.32 -28.47
CA GLY A 58 -1.67 14.11 -28.09
C GLY A 58 -0.80 15.37 -28.07
N PHE A 59 -1.39 16.55 -28.22
CA PHE A 59 -0.73 17.85 -28.03
C PHE A 59 -1.28 18.54 -26.78
N LEU A 60 -0.45 19.34 -26.11
CA LEU A 60 -0.89 20.15 -24.99
C LEU A 60 -1.96 21.16 -25.41
N LYS A 61 -3.02 21.28 -24.60
CA LYS A 61 -4.01 22.34 -24.73
C LYS A 61 -3.39 23.68 -24.32
N GLU A 62 -3.85 24.78 -24.93
CA GLU A 62 -3.38 26.13 -24.59
C GLU A 62 -3.59 26.49 -23.11
N ASN A 63 -4.58 25.90 -22.45
CA ASN A 63 -4.88 26.12 -21.04
C ASN A 63 -4.32 25.05 -20.10
N ALA A 64 -3.48 24.13 -20.57
CA ALA A 64 -2.95 23.02 -19.77
C ALA A 64 -2.29 23.49 -18.46
N SER A 65 -1.38 24.45 -18.55
CA SER A 65 -0.68 25.00 -17.37
C SER A 65 -1.62 25.76 -16.44
N GLN A 66 -2.72 26.33 -16.96
CA GLN A 66 -3.75 26.92 -16.11
C GLN A 66 -4.53 25.86 -15.32
N ILE A 67 -4.87 24.74 -15.95
CA ILE A 67 -5.53 23.61 -15.26
C ILE A 67 -4.66 23.12 -14.10
N PHE A 68 -3.35 22.99 -14.32
CA PHE A 68 -2.42 22.56 -13.28
C PHE A 68 -2.34 23.57 -12.13
N ARG A 69 -2.22 24.87 -12.44
CA ARG A 69 -2.24 25.95 -11.43
C ARG A 69 -3.52 25.95 -10.59
N ASP A 70 -4.67 25.76 -11.23
CA ASP A 70 -5.94 25.74 -10.52
C ASP A 70 -6.03 24.52 -9.60
N ALA A 71 -5.54 23.35 -10.05
CA ALA A 71 -5.47 22.16 -9.20
C ALA A 71 -4.51 22.31 -8.02
N MET A 72 -3.33 22.92 -8.23
CA MET A 72 -2.41 23.31 -7.15
C MET A 72 -3.09 24.22 -6.14
N SER A 73 -3.84 25.23 -6.60
CA SER A 73 -4.58 26.14 -5.73
C SER A 73 -5.66 25.42 -4.89
N VAL A 74 -6.30 24.41 -5.46
CA VAL A 74 -7.26 23.56 -4.73
C VAL A 74 -6.55 22.66 -3.73
N ALA A 75 -5.43 22.03 -4.11
CA ALA A 75 -4.65 21.18 -3.22
C ALA A 75 -4.11 21.98 -2.02
N ASP A 76 -3.55 23.17 -2.25
CA ASP A 76 -3.11 24.10 -1.20
C ASP A 76 -4.23 24.43 -0.21
N ARG A 77 -5.45 24.68 -0.70
CA ARG A 77 -6.61 25.00 0.15
C ARG A 77 -6.91 23.90 1.16
N TYR A 78 -6.73 22.65 0.77
CA TYR A 78 -7.02 21.48 1.61
C TYR A 78 -5.78 20.91 2.30
N ASN A 79 -4.59 21.48 2.05
CA ASN A 79 -3.32 20.87 2.45
C ASN A 79 -3.20 19.41 1.94
N ALA A 80 -3.65 19.20 0.70
CA ALA A 80 -3.69 17.92 0.02
C ALA A 80 -2.47 17.74 -0.89
N TYR A 81 -2.12 16.49 -1.20
CA TYR A 81 -1.18 16.19 -2.28
C TYR A 81 -1.88 16.21 -3.65
N ILE A 82 -1.10 16.17 -4.73
CA ILE A 82 -1.59 15.91 -6.10
C ILE A 82 -1.09 14.56 -6.60
N VAL A 83 -1.96 13.78 -7.23
CA VAL A 83 -1.58 12.64 -8.08
C VAL A 83 -1.87 13.00 -9.53
N ILE A 84 -0.89 12.78 -10.40
CA ILE A 84 -1.05 12.91 -11.85
C ILE A 84 -1.27 11.51 -12.41
N ASP A 85 -2.50 11.22 -12.79
CA ASP A 85 -2.88 10.03 -13.56
C ASP A 85 -2.32 10.18 -14.99
N THR A 86 -1.62 9.16 -15.47
CA THR A 86 -0.93 9.16 -16.76
C THR A 86 -1.49 8.16 -17.76
N GLU A 87 -2.67 7.59 -17.50
CA GLU A 87 -3.39 6.75 -18.43
C GLU A 87 -3.54 7.43 -19.79
N ASN A 88 -3.32 6.66 -20.86
CA ASN A 88 -3.45 7.04 -22.26
C ASN A 88 -2.58 8.23 -22.72
N VAL A 89 -1.66 8.72 -21.88
CA VAL A 89 -0.66 9.73 -22.26
C VAL A 89 0.64 9.04 -22.65
N LYS A 90 1.00 9.17 -23.94
CA LYS A 90 2.15 8.43 -24.50
C LYS A 90 3.51 9.04 -24.14
N LYS A 91 3.60 10.36 -23.99
CA LYS A 91 4.87 11.09 -23.94
C LYS A 91 5.08 11.81 -22.60
N ALA A 92 6.23 11.59 -21.99
CA ALA A 92 6.68 12.31 -20.77
C ALA A 92 6.79 13.82 -20.98
N SER A 93 7.16 14.24 -22.21
CA SER A 93 7.38 15.66 -22.56
C SER A 93 6.18 16.57 -22.30
N VAL A 94 4.97 16.02 -22.30
CA VAL A 94 3.73 16.76 -22.00
C VAL A 94 3.77 17.27 -20.56
N LEU A 95 4.09 16.39 -19.61
CA LEU A 95 4.19 16.74 -18.21
C LEU A 95 5.38 17.66 -17.96
N GLU A 96 6.53 17.36 -18.55
CA GLU A 96 7.74 18.19 -18.42
C GLU A 96 7.49 19.65 -18.80
N GLN A 97 6.75 19.90 -19.90
CA GLN A 97 6.41 21.25 -20.32
C GLN A 97 5.44 21.95 -19.36
N ILE A 98 4.43 21.25 -18.84
CA ILE A 98 3.52 21.82 -17.83
C ILE A 98 4.30 22.24 -16.58
N ILE A 99 5.19 21.38 -16.11
CA ILE A 99 6.01 21.65 -14.93
C ILE A 99 6.96 22.82 -15.17
N ASP A 100 7.63 22.89 -16.33
CA ASP A 100 8.51 24.00 -16.71
C ASP A 100 7.75 25.35 -16.73
N GLU A 101 6.50 25.36 -17.22
CA GLU A 101 5.64 26.54 -17.25
C GLU A 101 5.04 26.93 -15.88
N CYS A 102 5.17 26.08 -14.86
CA CYS A 102 4.59 26.26 -13.52
C CYS A 102 5.64 26.23 -12.38
N VAL A 103 6.93 26.32 -12.69
CA VAL A 103 8.02 26.16 -11.70
C VAL A 103 7.92 27.13 -10.53
N ASN A 104 7.47 28.37 -10.76
CA ASN A 104 7.38 29.38 -9.71
C ASN A 104 6.24 29.07 -8.72
N GLU A 105 5.10 28.62 -9.24
CA GLU A 105 3.93 28.22 -8.46
C GLU A 105 4.22 26.96 -7.66
N ILE A 106 4.89 25.98 -8.29
CA ILE A 106 5.35 24.76 -7.61
C ILE A 106 6.31 25.13 -6.48
N ALA A 107 7.30 25.99 -6.72
CA ALA A 107 8.25 26.41 -5.71
C ALA A 107 7.59 27.14 -4.53
N ALA A 108 6.51 27.89 -4.76
CA ALA A 108 5.82 28.69 -3.76
C ALA A 108 4.78 27.93 -2.91
N SER A 109 4.30 26.78 -3.38
CA SER A 109 3.32 25.92 -2.68
C SER A 109 4.00 24.91 -1.75
N ASP A 110 3.29 24.27 -0.82
CA ASP A 110 3.80 23.12 -0.05
C ASP A 110 3.25 21.77 -0.58
N VAL A 111 2.55 21.79 -1.71
CA VAL A 111 1.93 20.60 -2.32
C VAL A 111 2.99 19.68 -2.91
N ASN A 112 2.95 18.41 -2.49
CA ASN A 112 3.69 17.32 -3.12
C ASN A 112 2.92 16.77 -4.31
N VAL A 113 3.63 16.39 -5.36
CA VAL A 113 3.07 15.91 -6.62
C VAL A 113 3.60 14.49 -6.89
N PHE A 114 2.70 13.55 -7.12
CA PHE A 114 3.05 12.14 -7.35
C PHE A 114 2.67 11.72 -8.77
N ILE A 115 3.64 11.16 -9.50
CA ILE A 115 3.40 10.71 -10.88
C ILE A 115 2.98 9.24 -10.83
N GLU A 116 1.76 8.97 -11.29
CA GLU A 116 1.23 7.61 -11.32
C GLU A 116 1.78 6.83 -12.52
N ASN A 117 2.07 5.54 -12.33
CA ASN A 117 2.33 4.66 -13.47
C ASN A 117 1.08 4.45 -14.33
N GLY A 118 1.22 4.68 -15.62
CA GLY A 118 0.12 4.58 -16.57
C GLY A 118 0.33 3.49 -17.63
N TYR A 119 -0.63 3.43 -18.54
CA TYR A 119 -0.62 2.57 -19.71
C TYR A 119 -1.22 3.31 -20.90
N THR A 120 -1.18 2.71 -22.10
CA THR A 120 -2.03 3.10 -23.23
C THR A 120 -2.99 1.98 -23.56
N ASP A 121 -4.30 2.26 -23.59
CA ASP A 121 -5.30 1.37 -24.16
C ASP A 121 -5.50 1.69 -25.65
N ASP A 122 -5.31 0.67 -26.49
CA ASP A 122 -5.71 0.70 -27.90
C ASP A 122 -6.66 -0.48 -28.18
N ASN A 123 -7.96 -0.16 -28.15
CA ASN A 123 -9.06 -1.08 -28.44
C ASN A 123 -9.12 -2.30 -27.49
N GLY A 124 -8.99 -2.08 -26.19
CA GLY A 124 -9.02 -3.11 -25.15
C GLY A 124 -7.71 -3.88 -25.03
N ARG A 125 -6.61 -3.29 -25.49
CA ARG A 125 -5.26 -3.85 -25.37
C ARG A 125 -4.35 -2.82 -24.74
N PHE A 126 -3.69 -3.24 -23.66
CA PHE A 126 -2.82 -2.39 -22.87
C PHE A 126 -1.37 -2.48 -23.37
N TYR A 127 -0.74 -1.32 -23.52
CA TYR A 127 0.66 -1.18 -23.93
C TYR A 127 1.38 -0.24 -22.97
N HIS A 128 2.69 -0.44 -22.84
CA HIS A 128 3.55 0.46 -22.08
C HIS A 128 3.53 1.86 -22.72
N ASN A 129 3.47 2.89 -21.86
CA ASN A 129 3.73 4.28 -22.20
C ASN A 129 5.00 4.76 -21.48
N ASP A 130 5.36 6.04 -21.64
CA ASP A 130 6.54 6.62 -21.00
C ASP A 130 6.51 6.62 -19.45
N TYR A 131 5.36 6.31 -18.84
CA TYR A 131 5.13 6.31 -17.40
C TYR A 131 4.95 4.91 -16.81
N SER A 132 4.96 3.83 -17.60
CA SER A 132 4.63 2.49 -17.10
C SER A 132 5.72 1.89 -16.20
N GLU A 133 6.99 2.10 -16.56
CA GLU A 133 8.12 1.41 -15.93
C GLU A 133 8.67 2.18 -14.73
N GLY A 134 8.91 1.47 -13.62
CA GLY A 134 9.47 2.06 -12.39
C GLY A 134 10.76 2.83 -12.61
N SER A 135 11.70 2.29 -13.41
CA SER A 135 12.97 2.99 -13.68
C SER A 135 12.78 4.30 -14.46
N ARG A 136 11.78 4.35 -15.35
CA ARG A 136 11.44 5.57 -16.10
C ARG A 136 10.77 6.60 -15.21
N LEU A 137 9.93 6.17 -14.28
CA LEU A 137 9.33 7.06 -13.29
C LEU A 137 10.40 7.66 -12.35
N VAL A 138 11.40 6.89 -11.94
CA VAL A 138 12.54 7.41 -11.17
C VAL A 138 13.29 8.47 -11.97
N GLU A 139 13.66 8.17 -13.22
CA GLU A 139 14.34 9.14 -14.11
C GLU A 139 13.51 10.42 -14.31
N LEU A 140 12.20 10.27 -14.52
CA LEU A 140 11.29 11.39 -14.73
C LEU A 140 11.15 12.23 -13.46
N THR A 141 10.90 11.63 -12.30
CA THR A 141 10.76 12.37 -11.04
C THR A 141 12.03 13.11 -10.65
N ASP A 142 13.20 12.51 -10.85
CA ASP A 142 14.49 13.20 -10.66
C ASP A 142 14.63 14.40 -11.60
N LYS A 143 14.24 14.25 -12.87
CA LYS A 143 14.24 15.34 -13.84
C LYS A 143 13.27 16.45 -13.46
N LEU A 144 12.05 16.12 -13.02
CA LEU A 144 11.04 17.12 -12.61
C LEU A 144 11.48 17.89 -11.36
N ASN A 145 12.04 17.21 -10.35
CA ASN A 145 12.63 17.86 -9.18
C ASN A 145 13.78 18.80 -9.55
N LEU A 146 14.65 18.38 -10.50
CA LEU A 146 15.72 19.23 -11.01
C LEU A 146 15.19 20.47 -11.76
N LEU A 147 14.17 20.30 -12.61
CA LEU A 147 13.54 21.39 -13.37
C LEU A 147 12.87 22.41 -12.43
N ALA A 148 12.15 21.94 -11.42
CA ALA A 148 11.46 22.80 -10.45
C ALA A 148 12.40 23.39 -9.38
N GLY A 149 13.59 22.82 -9.20
CA GLY A 149 14.55 23.26 -8.18
C GLY A 149 14.10 22.95 -6.74
N CYS A 150 13.23 21.97 -6.55
CA CYS A 150 12.69 21.54 -5.25
C CYS A 150 12.46 20.02 -5.22
N ASP A 151 12.39 19.44 -4.03
CA ASP A 151 12.11 18.02 -3.83
C ASP A 151 10.62 17.82 -3.49
N LYS A 152 9.76 17.86 -4.51
CA LYS A 152 8.29 17.79 -4.39
C LYS A 152 7.67 16.67 -5.24
N PHE A 153 8.42 16.11 -6.17
CA PHE A 153 7.95 15.08 -7.08
C PHE A 153 8.31 13.69 -6.55
N GLY A 154 7.27 12.89 -6.31
CA GLY A 154 7.35 11.48 -5.97
C GLY A 154 6.62 10.60 -6.99
N ILE A 155 6.50 9.32 -6.65
CA ILE A 155 5.86 8.30 -7.47
C ILE A 155 4.59 7.81 -6.76
N CYS A 156 3.51 7.70 -7.53
CA CYS A 156 2.35 6.89 -7.18
C CYS A 156 2.44 5.55 -7.92
N ILE A 157 2.43 4.44 -7.20
CA ILE A 157 2.34 3.11 -7.81
C ILE A 157 0.89 2.64 -7.75
N ASN A 158 0.24 2.59 -8.90
CA ASN A 158 -1.03 1.92 -9.14
C ASN A 158 -0.79 0.45 -9.49
N VAL A 159 -1.18 -0.41 -8.53
CA VAL A 159 -0.99 -1.87 -8.62
C VAL A 159 -1.79 -2.45 -9.79
N GLY A 160 -3.02 -1.97 -10.01
CA GLY A 160 -3.87 -2.42 -11.11
C GLY A 160 -3.25 -2.14 -12.47
N HIS A 161 -2.76 -0.92 -12.70
CA HIS A 161 -2.16 -0.52 -13.97
C HIS A 161 -0.92 -1.38 -14.30
N ALA A 162 -0.08 -1.64 -13.30
CA ALA A 162 1.09 -2.50 -13.46
C ALA A 162 0.68 -3.95 -13.81
N ASN A 163 -0.39 -4.47 -13.19
CA ASN A 163 -0.91 -5.80 -13.48
C ASN A 163 -1.42 -5.95 -14.93
N LEU A 164 -2.06 -4.91 -15.49
CA LEU A 164 -2.52 -4.91 -16.90
C LEU A 164 -1.37 -5.06 -17.91
N LEU A 165 -0.19 -4.58 -17.54
CA LEU A 165 1.02 -4.66 -18.37
C LEU A 165 1.87 -5.89 -18.04
N GLY A 166 1.47 -6.72 -17.08
CA GLY A 166 2.26 -7.86 -16.60
C GLY A 166 3.57 -7.42 -15.93
N ILE A 167 3.63 -6.20 -15.41
CA ILE A 167 4.80 -5.67 -14.70
C ILE A 167 4.90 -6.37 -13.34
N ASN A 168 6.11 -6.78 -12.99
CA ASN A 168 6.38 -7.29 -11.65
C ASN A 168 6.35 -6.13 -10.64
N VAL A 169 5.20 -5.91 -10.00
CA VAL A 169 4.97 -4.81 -9.04
C VAL A 169 5.96 -4.87 -7.88
N ARG A 170 6.37 -6.07 -7.45
CA ARG A 170 7.40 -6.27 -6.44
C ARG A 170 8.73 -5.62 -6.84
N ASP A 171 9.18 -5.88 -8.07
CA ASP A 171 10.41 -5.27 -8.59
C ASP A 171 10.24 -3.76 -8.80
N MET A 172 9.05 -3.31 -9.22
CA MET A 172 8.74 -1.90 -9.34
C MET A 172 8.84 -1.16 -8.00
N VAL A 173 8.29 -1.73 -6.92
CA VAL A 173 8.43 -1.19 -5.55
C VAL A 173 9.90 -1.05 -5.16
N ARG A 174 10.73 -2.06 -5.44
CA ARG A 174 12.18 -2.02 -5.15
C ARG A 174 12.91 -0.95 -5.95
N VAL A 175 12.58 -0.82 -7.23
CA VAL A 175 13.21 0.15 -8.14
C VAL A 175 12.84 1.59 -7.75
N CYS A 176 11.57 1.85 -7.47
CA CYS A 176 11.08 3.17 -7.06
C CYS A 176 11.55 3.51 -5.62
N GLY A 177 11.59 2.53 -4.73
CA GLY A 177 12.10 2.66 -3.36
C GLY A 177 11.47 3.83 -2.62
N LYS A 178 12.32 4.67 -2.01
CA LYS A 178 11.91 5.83 -1.20
C LYS A 178 11.20 6.94 -1.99
N LYS A 179 11.19 6.89 -3.32
CA LYS A 179 10.43 7.87 -4.13
C LYS A 179 8.94 7.52 -4.21
N THR A 180 8.57 6.30 -3.85
CA THR A 180 7.17 5.89 -3.73
C THR A 180 6.55 6.59 -2.52
N GLY A 181 5.66 7.54 -2.76
CA GLY A 181 4.92 8.20 -1.67
C GLY A 181 3.46 7.77 -1.59
N ILE A 182 2.90 7.22 -2.68
CA ILE A 182 1.51 6.79 -2.75
C ILE A 182 1.43 5.41 -3.40
N MET A 183 0.60 4.56 -2.83
CA MET A 183 0.15 3.31 -3.43
C MET A 183 -1.33 3.43 -3.77
N HIS A 184 -1.67 3.40 -5.07
CA HIS A 184 -3.05 3.21 -5.51
C HIS A 184 -3.37 1.72 -5.52
N ILE A 185 -4.20 1.32 -4.57
CA ILE A 185 -4.51 -0.06 -4.24
C ILE A 185 -5.83 -0.45 -4.90
N ASN A 186 -5.73 -1.34 -5.87
CA ASN A 186 -6.85 -1.99 -6.53
C ASN A 186 -6.38 -3.29 -7.20
N ASP A 187 -7.33 -4.12 -7.60
CA ASP A 187 -7.07 -5.43 -8.20
C ASP A 187 -7.83 -5.58 -9.53
N ASN A 188 -7.27 -6.39 -10.41
CA ASN A 188 -7.87 -6.76 -11.70
C ASN A 188 -7.41 -8.15 -12.17
N ASP A 189 -7.96 -8.63 -13.28
CA ASP A 189 -7.64 -9.96 -13.82
C ASP A 189 -6.43 -9.97 -14.80
N GLY A 190 -5.71 -8.85 -14.89
CA GLY A 190 -4.64 -8.61 -15.85
C GLY A 190 -5.11 -8.39 -17.29
N LYS A 191 -6.42 -8.26 -17.53
CA LYS A 191 -6.99 -8.08 -18.88
C LYS A 191 -7.92 -6.88 -19.01
N GLY A 192 -8.44 -6.35 -17.92
CA GLY A 192 -9.28 -5.17 -17.94
C GLY A 192 -9.10 -4.34 -16.69
N ASP A 193 -9.18 -3.03 -16.82
CA ASP A 193 -8.98 -2.12 -15.71
C ASP A 193 -10.25 -2.04 -14.84
N TYR A 194 -10.35 -2.96 -13.88
CA TYR A 194 -11.59 -3.19 -13.15
C TYR A 194 -11.70 -2.48 -11.81
N HIS A 195 -10.60 -1.91 -11.28
CA HIS A 195 -10.58 -1.20 -10.01
C HIS A 195 -11.37 -1.93 -8.89
N GLN A 196 -11.14 -3.24 -8.71
CA GLN A 196 -11.81 -4.00 -7.65
C GLN A 196 -10.97 -4.03 -6.37
N MET A 197 -11.58 -4.47 -5.27
CA MET A 197 -10.87 -4.65 -4.00
C MET A 197 -9.72 -5.66 -4.13
N PRO A 198 -8.63 -5.48 -3.36
CA PRO A 198 -7.58 -6.49 -3.20
C PRO A 198 -8.13 -7.88 -2.89
N TYR A 199 -7.42 -8.91 -3.35
CA TYR A 199 -7.71 -10.33 -3.11
C TYR A 199 -9.00 -10.85 -3.77
N THR A 200 -9.63 -10.10 -4.67
CA THR A 200 -10.89 -10.52 -5.33
C THR A 200 -10.69 -11.17 -6.70
N PHE A 201 -9.50 -11.09 -7.28
CA PHE A 201 -9.17 -11.75 -8.55
C PHE A 201 -8.23 -12.93 -8.39
N THR A 202 -8.56 -14.00 -9.11
CA THR A 202 -7.71 -15.18 -9.23
C THR A 202 -7.50 -15.58 -10.68
N THR A 203 -6.35 -16.17 -10.95
CA THR A 203 -5.99 -16.77 -12.24
C THR A 203 -5.93 -18.29 -12.12
N GLY A 204 -6.16 -18.98 -13.24
CA GLY A 204 -6.01 -20.44 -13.34
C GLY A 204 -6.80 -21.22 -12.30
N ARG A 205 -6.09 -21.85 -11.34
CA ARG A 205 -6.66 -22.74 -10.31
C ARG A 205 -6.94 -22.03 -8.97
N GLY A 206 -7.22 -20.72 -8.99
CA GLY A 206 -7.49 -19.95 -7.78
C GLY A 206 -6.25 -19.29 -7.18
N LEU A 207 -5.17 -19.13 -7.94
CA LEU A 207 -4.02 -18.32 -7.52
C LEU A 207 -4.41 -16.85 -7.61
N LEU A 208 -4.05 -16.03 -6.63
CA LEU A 208 -4.31 -14.59 -6.70
C LEU A 208 -3.72 -14.01 -7.99
N SER A 209 -4.45 -13.09 -8.63
CA SER A 209 -3.90 -12.39 -9.81
C SER A 209 -2.76 -11.46 -9.44
N THR A 210 -2.80 -10.91 -8.22
CA THR A 210 -1.86 -9.92 -7.73
C THR A 210 -1.10 -10.49 -6.53
N ASP A 211 0.24 -10.32 -6.53
CA ASP A 211 1.14 -10.83 -5.51
C ASP A 211 1.21 -9.90 -4.29
N TRP A 212 0.07 -9.71 -3.61
CA TRP A 212 -0.07 -8.78 -2.49
C TRP A 212 0.96 -9.03 -1.39
N GLY A 213 1.24 -10.29 -1.04
CA GLY A 213 2.20 -10.64 0.01
C GLY A 213 3.60 -10.07 -0.25
N ASN A 214 4.15 -10.30 -1.44
CA ASN A 214 5.48 -9.80 -1.75
C ASN A 214 5.52 -8.27 -2.00
N ILE A 215 4.44 -7.69 -2.54
CA ILE A 215 4.33 -6.24 -2.73
C ILE A 215 4.38 -5.52 -1.39
N ILE A 216 3.51 -5.90 -0.45
CA ILE A 216 3.43 -5.28 0.89
C ILE A 216 4.71 -5.53 1.68
N GLY A 217 5.26 -6.75 1.62
CA GLY A 217 6.52 -7.10 2.25
C GLY A 217 7.69 -6.25 1.77
N ASP A 218 7.79 -6.02 0.45
CA ASP A 218 8.85 -5.15 -0.10
C ASP A 218 8.64 -3.67 0.16
N LEU A 219 7.40 -3.19 0.26
CA LEU A 219 7.13 -1.82 0.74
C LEU A 219 7.67 -1.63 2.16
N SER A 220 7.39 -2.56 3.07
CA SER A 220 7.95 -2.52 4.43
C SER A 220 9.49 -2.55 4.41
N ARG A 221 10.09 -3.49 3.70
CA ARG A 221 11.56 -3.63 3.61
C ARG A 221 12.28 -2.44 2.98
N THR A 222 11.62 -1.74 2.05
CA THR A 222 12.17 -0.52 1.43
C THR A 222 11.98 0.73 2.28
N GLY A 223 11.28 0.61 3.42
CA GLY A 223 11.04 1.70 4.36
C GLY A 223 9.96 2.67 3.87
N PHE A 224 8.97 2.17 3.14
CA PHE A 224 7.82 2.97 2.71
C PHE A 224 7.11 3.59 3.93
N ASP A 225 6.93 4.90 3.91
CA ASP A 225 6.27 5.69 4.95
C ASP A 225 5.10 6.53 4.42
N GLY A 226 4.73 6.31 3.16
CA GLY A 226 3.71 7.04 2.42
C GLY A 226 2.27 6.65 2.75
N ARG A 227 1.42 6.65 1.72
CA ARG A 227 -0.05 6.46 1.85
C ARG A 227 -0.55 5.30 1.01
N PHE A 228 -1.49 4.54 1.57
CA PHE A 228 -2.28 3.56 0.83
C PHE A 228 -3.62 4.19 0.47
N VAL A 229 -3.92 4.35 -0.81
CA VAL A 229 -5.19 4.91 -1.30
C VAL A 229 -5.93 3.81 -2.03
N PHE A 230 -7.06 3.37 -1.48
CA PHE A 230 -7.91 2.37 -2.13
C PHE A 230 -8.60 3.00 -3.35
N ASN A 231 -8.10 2.68 -4.54
CA ASN A 231 -8.68 3.09 -5.83
C ASN A 231 -9.65 2.00 -6.34
N VAL A 232 -10.71 1.77 -5.57
CA VAL A 232 -11.64 0.63 -5.77
C VAL A 232 -12.96 1.06 -6.41
N GLU A 233 -12.89 2.03 -7.31
CA GLU A 233 -14.06 2.66 -7.95
C GLU A 233 -14.99 1.62 -8.59
N GLY A 234 -14.42 0.59 -9.21
CA GLY A 234 -15.18 -0.45 -9.87
C GLY A 234 -16.01 -1.31 -8.92
N THR A 235 -15.56 -1.52 -7.67
CA THR A 235 -16.37 -2.22 -6.66
C THR A 235 -17.55 -1.35 -6.22
N PHE A 236 -17.30 -0.07 -5.90
CA PHE A 236 -18.33 0.83 -5.37
C PHE A 236 -19.38 1.20 -6.44
N LYS A 237 -18.98 1.39 -7.70
CA LYS A 237 -19.94 1.66 -8.81
C LYS A 237 -20.88 0.49 -9.11
N ARG A 238 -20.51 -0.75 -8.74
CA ARG A 238 -21.26 -1.97 -9.10
C ARG A 238 -22.10 -2.52 -7.96
N THR A 239 -21.99 -1.96 -6.77
CA THR A 239 -22.61 -2.49 -5.57
C THR A 239 -23.64 -1.51 -5.01
N PRO A 240 -24.72 -1.98 -4.37
CA PRO A 240 -25.68 -1.08 -3.74
C PRO A 240 -25.04 -0.34 -2.57
N ALA A 241 -25.38 0.94 -2.37
CA ALA A 241 -24.83 1.79 -1.31
C ALA A 241 -24.90 1.18 0.10
N LYS A 242 -25.91 0.36 0.37
CA LYS A 242 -26.06 -0.37 1.64
C LYS A 242 -24.88 -1.32 1.96
N LEU A 243 -24.09 -1.73 0.96
CA LEU A 243 -22.91 -2.59 1.14
C LEU A 243 -21.61 -1.79 1.34
N HIS A 244 -21.58 -0.50 1.01
CA HIS A 244 -20.36 0.31 0.98
C HIS A 244 -19.66 0.36 2.35
N LYS A 245 -20.41 0.48 3.45
CA LYS A 245 -19.83 0.40 4.81
C LYS A 245 -19.07 -0.91 5.02
N SER A 246 -19.69 -2.04 4.70
CA SER A 246 -19.05 -3.35 4.90
C SER A 246 -17.86 -3.56 3.97
N MET A 247 -17.89 -3.00 2.76
CA MET A 247 -16.74 -3.01 1.87
C MET A 247 -15.60 -2.16 2.42
N ALA A 248 -15.89 -0.97 2.94
CA ALA A 248 -14.89 -0.13 3.61
C ALA A 248 -14.30 -0.82 4.85
N GLU A 249 -15.11 -1.51 5.66
CA GLU A 249 -14.62 -2.31 6.80
C GLU A 249 -13.67 -3.43 6.36
N LEU A 250 -13.89 -4.04 5.19
CA LEU A 250 -12.96 -5.04 4.64
C LEU A 250 -11.64 -4.39 4.19
N LEU A 251 -11.68 -3.21 3.57
CA LEU A 251 -10.48 -2.50 3.14
C LEU A 251 -9.64 -2.05 4.34
N GLU A 252 -10.28 -1.52 5.39
CA GLU A 252 -9.60 -1.16 6.63
C GLU A 252 -9.00 -2.38 7.31
N ALA A 253 -9.72 -3.51 7.38
CA ALA A 253 -9.16 -4.74 7.92
C ALA A 253 -7.93 -5.24 7.13
N MET A 254 -7.92 -5.07 5.80
CA MET A 254 -6.73 -5.39 4.99
C MET A 254 -5.57 -4.45 5.32
N TYR A 255 -5.83 -3.14 5.42
CA TYR A 255 -4.81 -2.16 5.78
C TYR A 255 -4.23 -2.44 7.18
N GLU A 256 -5.08 -2.67 8.18
CA GLU A 256 -4.66 -3.02 9.54
C GLU A 256 -3.80 -4.28 9.54
N GLU A 257 -4.19 -5.31 8.79
CA GLU A 257 -3.41 -6.54 8.66
C GLU A 257 -2.03 -6.26 8.06
N TRP A 258 -1.93 -5.47 7.00
CA TRP A 258 -0.62 -5.09 6.43
C TRP A 258 0.24 -4.32 7.42
N ILE A 259 -0.34 -3.37 8.15
CA ILE A 259 0.39 -2.56 9.14
C ILE A 259 0.91 -3.43 10.29
N GLU A 260 0.07 -4.28 10.86
CA GLU A 260 0.42 -5.13 12.00
C GLU A 260 1.39 -6.26 11.62
N SER A 261 1.20 -6.86 10.44
CA SER A 261 1.98 -8.02 9.97
C SER A 261 3.31 -7.66 9.29
N CYS A 262 3.47 -6.42 8.82
CA CYS A 262 4.66 -5.99 8.08
C CYS A 262 5.34 -4.75 8.65
N PHE A 263 4.60 -3.65 8.85
CA PHE A 263 5.20 -2.35 9.12
C PHE A 263 5.55 -2.13 10.59
N LYS A 264 4.80 -2.75 11.51
CA LYS A 264 5.09 -2.71 12.95
C LYS A 264 5.86 -3.91 13.48
N THR A 265 6.13 -4.92 12.64
CA THR A 265 6.83 -6.14 13.07
C THR A 265 8.15 -5.82 13.74
N GLU A 266 8.97 -4.95 13.13
CA GLU A 266 10.25 -4.58 13.72
C GLU A 266 10.09 -3.84 15.06
N GLU A 267 9.13 -2.91 15.17
CA GLU A 267 8.82 -2.21 16.42
C GLU A 267 8.50 -3.21 17.54
N TYR A 268 7.68 -4.22 17.24
CA TYR A 268 7.31 -5.25 18.21
C TYR A 268 8.47 -6.18 18.57
N LEU A 269 9.39 -6.44 17.64
CA LEU A 269 10.58 -7.27 17.90
C LEU A 269 11.66 -6.50 18.68
N ALA A 270 11.76 -5.19 18.49
CA ALA A 270 12.76 -4.33 19.11
C ALA A 270 12.42 -3.90 20.56
N ASP A 271 11.38 -4.48 21.17
CA ASP A 271 11.06 -4.23 22.58
C ASP A 271 12.13 -4.87 23.50
N ASP A 272 13.15 -4.10 23.85
CA ASP A 272 14.29 -4.49 24.70
C ASP A 272 13.89 -5.05 26.07
N GLY A 273 12.66 -4.76 26.53
CA GLY A 273 12.12 -5.28 27.78
C GLY A 273 11.60 -6.71 27.70
N LYS A 274 11.48 -7.27 26.49
CA LYS A 274 10.81 -8.56 26.26
C LYS A 274 11.71 -9.58 25.58
N LYS A 275 11.51 -10.83 25.96
CA LYS A 275 12.11 -12.01 25.35
C LYS A 275 11.22 -12.50 24.23
N ILE A 276 11.77 -12.54 23.03
CA ILE A 276 11.12 -13.14 21.87
C ILE A 276 11.07 -14.65 22.05
N ILE A 277 9.88 -15.22 21.91
CA ILE A 277 9.62 -16.65 22.00
C ILE A 277 8.83 -17.06 20.76
N LEU A 278 9.35 -17.98 19.96
CA LEU A 278 8.65 -18.44 18.76
C LEU A 278 7.95 -19.77 19.02
N PHE A 279 6.64 -19.79 18.90
CA PHE A 279 5.86 -21.02 18.92
C PHE A 279 5.82 -21.63 17.52
N GLY A 280 6.67 -22.62 17.33
CA GLY A 280 6.92 -23.36 16.11
C GLY A 280 8.41 -23.45 15.83
N ALA A 281 8.88 -24.65 15.50
CA ALA A 281 10.29 -24.90 15.14
C ALA A 281 10.47 -25.31 13.66
N GLY A 282 9.45 -25.04 12.83
CA GLY A 282 9.34 -25.48 11.44
C GLY A 282 9.85 -24.47 10.39
N ARG A 283 9.28 -24.53 9.18
CA ARG A 283 9.67 -23.67 8.04
C ARG A 283 9.40 -22.18 8.29
N MET A 284 8.28 -21.84 8.93
CA MET A 284 7.98 -20.45 9.28
C MET A 284 9.02 -19.88 10.27
N ALA A 285 9.44 -20.68 11.26
CA ALA A 285 10.52 -20.29 12.16
C ALA A 285 11.87 -20.14 11.43
N LEU A 286 12.16 -20.99 10.43
CA LEU A 286 13.34 -20.79 9.57
C LEU A 286 13.25 -19.45 8.82
N ASN A 287 12.10 -19.12 8.23
CA ASN A 287 11.90 -17.85 7.54
C ASN A 287 12.07 -16.66 8.49
N TYR A 288 11.54 -16.74 9.72
CA TYR A 288 11.81 -15.75 10.77
C TYR A 288 13.31 -15.60 11.02
N MET A 289 14.03 -16.71 11.23
CA MET A 289 15.46 -16.66 11.50
C MET A 289 16.25 -16.01 10.35
N GLN A 290 15.83 -16.24 9.10
CA GLN A 290 16.47 -15.64 7.92
C GLN A 290 16.25 -14.14 7.78
N ASN A 291 15.08 -13.63 8.19
CA ASN A 291 14.74 -12.21 8.02
C ASN A 291 15.04 -11.36 9.26
N TRP A 292 14.94 -11.97 10.45
CA TRP A 292 14.97 -11.25 11.73
C TRP A 292 15.96 -11.84 12.73
N GLY A 293 16.33 -13.12 12.63
CA GLY A 293 17.06 -13.84 13.66
C GLY A 293 18.45 -13.28 14.02
N ASP A 294 19.14 -12.65 13.07
CA ASP A 294 20.44 -12.01 13.33
C ASP A 294 20.31 -10.75 14.21
N LYS A 295 19.22 -9.99 14.05
CA LYS A 295 18.96 -8.74 14.79
C LYS A 295 18.13 -8.98 16.05
N TYR A 296 17.18 -9.89 15.97
CA TYR A 296 16.19 -10.21 16.99
C TYR A 296 16.16 -11.73 17.25
N PRO A 297 17.23 -12.31 17.81
CA PRO A 297 17.28 -13.73 18.07
C PRO A 297 16.24 -14.14 19.14
N PRO A 298 15.47 -15.21 18.94
CA PRO A 298 14.54 -15.69 19.95
C PRO A 298 15.29 -16.30 21.12
N ALA A 299 14.77 -16.11 22.33
CA ALA A 299 15.32 -16.71 23.55
C ALA A 299 15.19 -18.24 23.54
N PHE A 300 14.07 -18.74 23.01
CA PHE A 300 13.83 -20.16 22.74
C PHE A 300 12.68 -20.34 21.74
N LEU A 301 12.66 -21.53 21.11
CA LEU A 301 11.53 -22.01 20.32
C LEU A 301 10.62 -22.86 21.19
N VAL A 302 9.33 -22.91 20.87
CA VAL A 302 8.32 -23.73 21.55
C VAL A 302 7.68 -24.64 20.52
N ASP A 303 7.53 -25.92 20.85
CA ASP A 303 6.81 -26.87 19.98
C ASP A 303 6.07 -27.92 20.80
N ASN A 304 4.90 -28.34 20.33
CA ASN A 304 4.09 -29.38 20.98
C ASN A 304 4.66 -30.79 20.77
N ASN A 305 5.54 -30.99 19.79
CA ASN A 305 6.16 -32.27 19.53
C ASN A 305 7.29 -32.58 20.55
N SER A 306 7.02 -33.48 21.49
CA SER A 306 7.97 -33.91 22.53
C SER A 306 9.24 -34.56 21.99
N GLU A 307 9.24 -35.08 20.76
CA GLU A 307 10.44 -35.67 20.15
C GLU A 307 11.52 -34.63 19.87
N ILE A 308 11.14 -33.37 19.61
CA ILE A 308 12.08 -32.27 19.31
C ILE A 308 12.32 -31.34 20.50
N GLN A 309 11.51 -31.44 21.56
CA GLN A 309 11.76 -30.73 22.81
C GLN A 309 13.09 -31.17 23.43
N GLY A 310 13.86 -30.22 23.96
CA GLY A 310 15.22 -30.46 24.48
C GLY A 310 16.31 -30.52 23.40
N GLN A 311 15.95 -30.46 22.12
CA GLN A 311 16.90 -30.28 21.03
C GLN A 311 17.19 -28.79 20.79
N GLU A 312 18.13 -28.51 19.89
CA GLU A 312 18.42 -27.17 19.40
C GLU A 312 18.14 -27.06 17.89
N ARG A 313 17.65 -25.91 17.45
CA ARG A 313 17.57 -25.54 16.03
C ARG A 313 18.18 -24.17 15.82
N TRP A 314 19.09 -24.05 14.86
CA TRP A 314 19.81 -22.81 14.58
C TRP A 314 20.50 -22.20 15.82
N GLY A 315 20.94 -23.05 16.76
CA GLY A 315 21.53 -22.63 18.03
C GLY A 315 20.52 -22.15 19.09
N ILE A 316 19.22 -22.28 18.84
CA ILE A 316 18.14 -21.90 19.75
C ILE A 316 17.50 -23.16 20.35
N PRO A 317 17.35 -23.26 21.67
CA PRO A 317 16.74 -24.44 22.30
C PRO A 317 15.24 -24.53 21.98
N VAL A 318 14.75 -25.75 21.77
CA VAL A 318 13.33 -26.06 21.58
C VAL A 318 12.76 -26.57 22.91
N LYS A 319 11.68 -25.94 23.37
CA LYS A 319 11.06 -26.16 24.67
C LYS A 319 9.59 -26.58 24.55
N SER A 320 9.05 -27.11 25.65
CA SER A 320 7.60 -27.34 25.77
C SER A 320 6.85 -26.02 25.97
N PRO A 321 5.54 -25.97 25.69
CA PRO A 321 4.72 -24.76 25.88
C PRO A 321 4.74 -24.20 27.30
N ASP A 322 4.75 -25.08 28.33
CA ASP A 322 4.74 -24.66 29.73
C ASP A 322 5.94 -23.77 30.10
N GLU A 323 7.06 -23.90 29.39
CA GLU A 323 8.26 -23.09 29.62
C GLU A 323 8.06 -21.60 29.32
N ILE A 324 7.02 -21.23 28.57
CA ILE A 324 6.61 -19.83 28.39
C ILE A 324 6.27 -19.21 29.75
N LEU A 325 5.61 -19.97 30.62
CA LEU A 325 5.12 -19.47 31.90
C LEU A 325 6.25 -19.17 32.90
N ASN A 326 7.44 -19.75 32.68
CA ASN A 326 8.64 -19.45 33.46
C ASN A 326 9.23 -18.06 33.16
N VAL A 327 8.86 -17.45 32.03
CA VAL A 327 9.20 -16.05 31.72
C VAL A 327 8.15 -15.15 32.38
N PRO A 328 8.52 -14.07 33.09
CA PRO A 328 7.55 -13.12 33.64
C PRO A 328 6.65 -12.54 32.55
N GLU A 329 5.37 -12.35 32.82
CA GLU A 329 4.38 -11.85 31.84
C GLU A 329 4.82 -10.55 31.14
N SER A 330 5.36 -9.60 31.92
CA SER A 330 5.88 -8.33 31.41
C SER A 330 7.09 -8.46 30.48
N GLU A 331 7.76 -9.61 30.47
CA GLU A 331 8.93 -9.91 29.64
C GLU A 331 8.59 -10.85 28.46
N ARG A 332 7.33 -11.24 28.25
CA ARG A 332 6.96 -12.18 27.17
C ARG A 332 6.66 -11.43 25.87
N ASN A 333 7.30 -11.85 24.78
CA ASN A 333 6.93 -11.49 23.42
C ASN A 333 6.76 -12.78 22.59
N VAL A 334 5.57 -13.38 22.66
CA VAL A 334 5.30 -14.68 22.03
C VAL A 334 4.77 -14.49 20.62
N TRP A 335 5.40 -15.17 19.66
CA TRP A 335 5.00 -15.18 18.26
C TRP A 335 4.66 -16.59 17.83
N ILE A 336 3.49 -16.79 17.25
CA ILE A 336 3.16 -18.03 16.56
C ILE A 336 3.88 -18.03 15.21
N CYS A 337 4.85 -18.94 15.06
CA CYS A 337 5.61 -19.21 13.84
C CYS A 337 5.26 -20.62 13.33
N ASN A 338 3.96 -20.88 13.15
CA ASN A 338 3.42 -22.17 12.74
C ASN A 338 2.08 -21.99 12.02
N MET A 339 1.83 -22.81 10.99
CA MET A 339 0.60 -22.76 10.21
C MET A 339 -0.65 -23.18 10.99
N TYR A 340 -0.50 -23.89 12.11
CA TYR A 340 -1.61 -24.28 13.00
C TYR A 340 -1.96 -23.17 14.00
N TYR A 341 -2.00 -21.92 13.53
CA TYR A 341 -2.12 -20.74 14.39
C TYR A 341 -3.41 -20.71 15.22
N ASP A 342 -4.54 -21.18 14.69
CA ASP A 342 -5.79 -21.25 15.45
C ASP A 342 -5.69 -22.21 16.65
N ALA A 343 -5.11 -23.39 16.44
CA ALA A 343 -4.97 -24.40 17.49
C ALA A 343 -3.95 -23.97 18.55
N ILE A 344 -2.84 -23.37 18.13
CA ILE A 344 -1.81 -22.84 19.02
C ILE A 344 -2.32 -21.61 19.75
N GLY A 345 -3.08 -20.73 19.08
CA GLY A 345 -3.71 -19.56 19.68
C GLY A 345 -4.66 -19.95 20.80
N ALA A 346 -5.58 -20.89 20.53
CA ALA A 346 -6.48 -21.41 21.56
C ALA A 346 -5.74 -22.05 22.76
N GLN A 347 -4.60 -22.69 22.51
CA GLN A 347 -3.73 -23.18 23.57
C GLN A 347 -3.13 -22.04 24.39
N LEU A 348 -2.56 -21.03 23.75
CA LEU A 348 -1.96 -19.86 24.42
C LEU A 348 -3.01 -19.06 25.21
N ASP A 349 -4.22 -18.90 24.66
CA ASP A 349 -5.36 -18.30 25.35
C ASP A 349 -5.71 -19.07 26.63
N SER A 350 -5.75 -20.41 26.56
CA SER A 350 -6.02 -21.25 27.74
C SER A 350 -4.92 -21.16 28.82
N MET A 351 -3.71 -20.77 28.41
CA MET A 351 -2.56 -20.54 29.29
C MET A 351 -2.50 -19.09 29.81
N GLY A 352 -3.38 -18.19 29.34
CA GLY A 352 -3.32 -16.76 29.67
C GLY A 352 -2.08 -16.08 29.10
N VAL A 353 -1.61 -16.50 27.92
CA VAL A 353 -0.44 -15.95 27.26
C VAL A 353 -0.87 -15.09 26.07
N GLU A 354 -0.53 -13.80 26.11
CA GLU A 354 -0.69 -12.92 24.95
C GLU A 354 0.32 -13.28 23.85
N TYR A 355 -0.13 -13.21 22.59
CA TYR A 355 0.69 -13.59 21.45
C TYR A 355 0.39 -12.76 20.20
N ARG A 356 1.32 -12.83 19.24
CA ARG A 356 1.17 -12.33 17.86
C ARG A 356 1.35 -13.47 16.87
N CYS A 357 0.91 -13.28 15.62
CA CYS A 357 1.16 -14.23 14.54
C CYS A 357 2.26 -13.70 13.61
N TYR A 358 3.22 -14.55 13.27
CA TYR A 358 4.20 -14.26 12.23
C TYR A 358 3.70 -14.80 10.89
N TRP A 359 3.52 -13.93 9.92
CA TRP A 359 3.02 -14.28 8.59
C TRP A 359 4.18 -14.29 7.60
N ASP A 360 4.74 -15.49 7.36
CA ASP A 360 5.94 -15.67 6.53
C ASP A 360 5.70 -15.30 5.06
N HIS A 361 4.45 -15.26 4.59
CA HIS A 361 4.13 -14.90 3.20
C HIS A 361 4.47 -13.46 2.81
N TYR A 362 4.70 -12.56 3.77
CA TYR A 362 5.23 -11.21 3.53
C TYR A 362 6.76 -11.18 3.42
N TYR A 363 7.44 -12.28 3.75
CA TYR A 363 8.89 -12.37 3.89
C TYR A 363 9.51 -13.44 2.96
N MET A 364 8.80 -13.80 1.89
CA MET A 364 9.23 -14.83 0.92
C MET A 364 10.09 -14.30 -0.24
#